data_AF-A0A6B3L833-F1
#
_entry.id   AF-A0A6B3L833-F1
#
_cell.length_a   1.000
_cell.length_b   1.000
_cell.length_c   1.000
_cell.angle_alpha   90.00
_cell.angle_beta   90.00
_cell.angle_gamma   90.00
#
_symmetry.space_group_name_H-M   'P 1'
#
loop_
_entity.id
_entity.type
_entity.pdbx_description
1 polymer ?
#
loop_
_entity_poly.entity_id
_entity_poly.type
_entity_poly.pdbx_seq_one_letter_code
_entity_poly.pdbx_strand_id
1 'polypeptide(L)'
;MATSLFSLILVIILNIVPADVSSFTVQAPEAGQPMHFTKQDDGGWLAKMGPGDEEATFLVKGTEITIKSEGDERSQDMGPLLGLDADTDWHKLEEVALGGGTIRIKRVDNGVDFALEDNEGKSVEDAGTVKVRWTRKK
;
A
#
# COMPACT_ATOMS: atom_id res chain seq x y z
N MET A 1 12.82 12.70 7.72
CA MET A 1 11.87 12.51 6.60
C MET A 1 10.53 12.20 7.20
N ALA A 2 9.45 12.84 6.76
CA ALA A 2 8.11 12.50 7.23
C ALA A 2 7.69 11.19 6.53
N THR A 3 7.56 10.09 7.29
CA THR A 3 6.91 8.89 6.77
C THR A 3 5.45 9.24 6.51
N SER A 4 5.01 9.18 5.26
CA SER A 4 3.61 9.45 4.92
C SER A 4 2.74 8.25 5.28
N LEU A 5 1.49 8.50 5.67
CA LEU A 5 0.47 7.47 5.86
C LEU A 5 0.33 6.57 4.60
N PHE A 6 0.50 7.17 3.43
CA PHE A 6 0.48 6.45 2.17
C PHE A 6 1.59 5.38 2.09
N SER A 7 2.81 5.65 2.59
CA SER A 7 3.90 4.68 2.60
C SER A 7 3.59 3.48 3.49
N LEU A 8 2.94 3.71 4.63
CA LEU A 8 2.49 2.65 5.54
C LEU A 8 1.43 1.76 4.88
N ILE A 9 0.42 2.38 4.27
CA ILE A 9 -0.63 1.67 3.53
C ILE A 9 -0.01 0.88 2.37
N LEU A 10 0.98 1.44 1.66
CA LEU A 10 1.62 0.76 0.54
C LEU A 10 2.33 -0.54 0.95
N VAL A 11 3.01 -0.58 2.10
CA VAL A 11 3.59 -1.82 2.62
C VAL A 11 2.52 -2.88 2.83
N ILE A 12 1.38 -2.50 3.42
CA ILE A 12 0.27 -3.41 3.64
C ILE A 12 -0.28 -3.91 2.30
N ILE A 13 -0.51 -3.00 1.34
CA ILE A 13 -1.00 -3.34 0.00
C ILE A 13 -0.10 -4.38 -0.67
N LEU A 14 1.21 -4.12 -0.73
CA LEU A 14 2.15 -4.94 -1.48
C LEU A 14 2.36 -6.32 -0.86
N ASN A 15 2.13 -6.50 0.45
CA ASN A 15 2.07 -7.82 1.07
C ASN A 15 0.72 -8.53 0.86
N ILE A 16 -0.40 -7.81 0.78
CA ILE A 16 -1.74 -8.41 0.65
C ILE A 16 -2.08 -8.79 -0.79
N VAL A 17 -1.53 -8.10 -1.79
CA VAL A 17 -1.79 -8.37 -3.21
C VAL A 17 -1.44 -9.84 -3.54
N PRO A 18 -2.38 -10.64 -4.06
CA PRO A 18 -2.14 -12.03 -4.38
C PRO A 18 -1.01 -12.24 -5.40
N ALA A 19 -0.27 -13.34 -5.26
CA ALA A 19 0.92 -13.61 -6.09
C ALA A 19 0.62 -13.74 -7.60
N ASP A 20 -0.61 -14.14 -7.97
CA ASP A 20 -1.10 -14.31 -9.34
C ASP A 20 -1.51 -12.99 -10.03
N VAL A 21 -1.55 -11.89 -9.28
CA VAL A 21 -1.83 -10.55 -9.82
C VAL A 21 -0.57 -9.99 -10.48
N SER A 22 -0.69 -9.56 -11.73
CA SER A 22 0.39 -8.88 -12.47
C SER A 22 0.29 -7.35 -12.44
N SER A 23 -0.89 -6.80 -12.15
CA SER A 23 -1.12 -5.36 -12.13
C SER A 23 -2.30 -4.98 -11.24
N PHE A 24 -2.21 -3.83 -10.59
CA PHE A 24 -3.31 -3.27 -9.80
C PHE A 24 -3.27 -1.74 -9.84
N THR A 25 -4.36 -1.12 -9.40
CA THR A 25 -4.51 0.33 -9.32
C THR A 25 -4.83 0.72 -7.88
N VAL A 26 -4.24 1.80 -7.40
CA VAL A 26 -4.53 2.43 -6.11
C VAL A 26 -5.18 3.78 -6.37
N GLN A 27 -6.40 3.96 -5.89
CA GLN A 27 -7.09 5.24 -5.91
C GLN A 27 -7.13 5.78 -4.48
N ALA A 28 -6.35 6.81 -4.20
CA ALA A 28 -6.37 7.53 -2.94
C ALA A 28 -7.12 8.88 -3.12
N PRO A 29 -7.93 9.32 -2.14
CA PRO A 29 -8.66 10.59 -2.23
C PRO A 29 -7.75 11.80 -2.48
N GLU A 30 -6.57 11.82 -1.88
CA GLU A 30 -5.61 12.92 -1.98
C GLU A 30 -4.78 12.92 -3.28
N ALA A 31 -4.70 11.77 -3.98
CA ALA A 31 -3.75 11.60 -5.08
C ALA A 31 -4.19 12.26 -6.40
N GLY A 32 -5.43 12.74 -6.52
CA GLY A 32 -5.98 13.39 -7.73
C GLY A 32 -6.14 12.47 -8.96
N GLN A 33 -5.27 11.47 -9.12
CA GLN A 33 -5.28 10.44 -10.15
C GLN A 33 -4.97 9.05 -9.54
N PRO A 34 -5.46 7.97 -10.16
CA PRO A 34 -5.12 6.62 -9.73
C PRO A 34 -3.65 6.29 -10.02
N MET A 35 -2.99 5.62 -9.09
CA MET A 35 -1.64 5.08 -9.29
C MET A 35 -1.71 3.65 -9.81
N HIS A 36 -0.98 3.37 -10.88
CA HIS A 36 -0.91 2.07 -11.53
C HIS A 36 0.36 1.34 -11.13
N PHE A 37 0.20 0.11 -10.65
CA PHE A 37 1.29 -0.77 -10.24
C PHE A 37 1.38 -1.97 -11.17
N THR A 38 2.58 -2.26 -11.66
CA THR A 38 2.86 -3.41 -12.53
C THR A 38 4.02 -4.21 -11.97
N LYS A 39 3.81 -5.51 -11.78
CA LYS A 39 4.82 -6.44 -11.27
C LYS A 39 5.97 -6.57 -12.27
N GLN A 40 7.20 -6.50 -11.78
CA GLN A 40 8.43 -6.62 -12.54
C GLN A 40 9.05 -8.02 -12.36
N ASP A 41 10.00 -8.37 -13.22
CA ASP A 41 10.69 -9.67 -13.19
C ASP A 41 11.55 -9.87 -11.93
N ASP A 42 12.00 -8.78 -11.30
CA ASP A 42 12.77 -8.80 -10.06
C ASP A 42 11.88 -8.96 -8.80
N GLY A 43 10.57 -9.11 -8.99
CA GLY A 43 9.57 -9.20 -7.92
C GLY A 43 9.11 -7.85 -7.37
N GLY A 44 9.68 -6.74 -7.85
CA GLY A 44 9.25 -5.39 -7.52
C GLY A 44 7.95 -4.97 -8.20
N TRP A 45 7.41 -3.84 -7.77
CA TRP A 45 6.22 -3.22 -8.36
C TRP A 45 6.57 -1.83 -8.87
N LEU A 46 6.52 -1.66 -10.18
CA LEU A 46 6.69 -0.36 -10.83
C LEU A 46 5.40 0.45 -10.68
N ALA A 47 5.46 1.60 -10.04
CA ALA A 47 4.34 2.51 -9.88
C ALA A 47 4.43 3.70 -10.86
N LYS A 48 3.29 4.08 -11.43
CA LYS A 48 3.13 5.26 -12.29
C LYS A 48 1.82 5.97 -11.95
N MET A 49 1.84 7.30 -11.87
CA MET A 49 0.61 8.09 -11.65
C MET A 49 -0.10 8.43 -12.98
N GLY A 50 0.68 8.65 -14.04
CA GLY A 50 0.18 8.96 -15.36
C GLY A 50 1.27 8.96 -16.44
N PRO A 51 0.92 9.28 -17.70
CA PRO A 51 1.88 9.35 -18.80
C PRO A 51 2.88 10.51 -18.57
N GLY A 52 4.16 10.16 -18.40
CA GLY A 52 5.25 11.14 -18.26
C GLY A 52 5.62 11.49 -16.81
N ASP A 53 4.99 10.86 -15.83
CA ASP A 53 5.39 11.00 -14.41
C ASP A 53 6.63 10.15 -14.09
N GLU A 54 7.37 10.57 -13.07
CA GLU A 54 8.48 9.79 -12.52
C GLU A 54 8.01 8.41 -12.05
N GLU A 55 8.79 7.40 -12.43
CA GLU A 55 8.51 6.01 -12.11
C GLU A 55 9.36 5.57 -10.93
N ALA A 56 8.74 4.91 -9.96
CA ALA A 56 9.44 4.30 -8.84
C ALA A 56 9.13 2.81 -8.78
N THR A 57 10.16 2.00 -8.48
CA THR A 57 9.99 0.58 -8.21
C THR A 57 10.01 0.33 -6.71
N PHE A 58 8.98 -0.36 -6.22
CA PHE A 58 8.81 -0.71 -4.82
C PHE A 58 9.04 -2.21 -4.63
N LEU A 59 9.97 -2.57 -3.77
CA LEU A 59 10.17 -3.94 -3.32
C LEU A 59 9.77 -4.04 -1.85
N VAL A 60 8.96 -5.04 -1.51
CA VAL A 60 8.52 -5.25 -0.13
C VAL A 60 8.87 -6.66 0.31
N LYS A 61 9.47 -6.75 1.50
CA LYS A 61 9.84 -8.02 2.16
C LYS A 61 9.38 -7.95 3.61
N GLY A 62 8.18 -8.47 3.88
CA GLY A 62 7.55 -8.30 5.19
C GLY A 62 7.30 -6.82 5.46
N THR A 63 7.86 -6.28 6.55
CA THR A 63 7.70 -4.87 6.94
C THR A 63 8.69 -3.92 6.27
N GLU A 64 9.73 -4.44 5.61
CA GLU A 64 10.74 -3.62 4.93
C GLU A 64 10.25 -3.24 3.54
N ILE A 65 10.34 -1.94 3.22
CA ILE A 65 10.13 -1.40 1.88
C ILE A 65 11.41 -0.81 1.34
N THR A 66 11.74 -1.17 0.11
CA THR A 66 12.82 -0.59 -0.67
C THR A 66 12.24 0.14 -1.88
N ILE A 67 12.62 1.40 -2.04
CA ILE A 67 12.18 2.28 -3.11
C ILE A 67 13.38 2.57 -4.01
N LYS A 68 13.23 2.30 -5.31
CA LYS A 68 14.21 2.63 -6.35
C LYS A 68 13.63 3.68 -7.28
N SER A 69 14.28 4.83 -7.38
CA SER A 69 13.90 5.92 -8.30
C SER A 69 15.15 6.68 -8.74
N GLU A 70 15.23 7.03 -10.03
CA GLU A 70 16.32 7.85 -10.60
C GLU A 70 17.77 7.40 -10.27
N GLY A 71 17.98 6.10 -10.03
CA GLY A 71 19.29 5.55 -9.65
C GLY A 71 19.60 5.61 -8.15
N ASP A 72 18.73 6.21 -7.34
CA ASP A 72 18.75 6.13 -5.89
C ASP A 72 17.99 4.89 -5.41
N GLU A 73 18.52 4.23 -4.39
CA GLU A 73 17.85 3.16 -3.65
C GLU A 73 17.80 3.50 -2.17
N ARG A 74 16.62 3.38 -1.56
CA ARG A 74 16.41 3.62 -0.14
C ARG A 74 15.53 2.55 0.45
N SER A 75 15.94 2.02 1.60
CA SER A 75 15.19 1.03 2.36
C SER A 75 14.79 1.57 3.72
N GLN A 76 13.60 1.19 4.18
CA GLN A 76 13.09 1.55 5.49
C GLN A 76 12.22 0.42 6.03
N ASP A 77 12.46 0.05 7.29
CA ASP A 77 11.58 -0.86 8.03
C ASP A 77 10.38 -0.08 8.59
N MET A 78 9.18 -0.50 8.19
CA MET A 78 7.92 0.09 8.64
C MET A 78 7.28 -0.67 9.81
N GLY A 79 7.86 -1.79 10.24
CA GLY A 79 7.32 -2.65 11.29
C GLY A 79 7.04 -1.89 12.59
N PRO A 80 8.01 -1.12 13.13
CA PRO A 80 7.80 -0.32 14.34
C PRO A 80 6.67 0.71 14.23
N LEU A 81 6.38 1.21 13.03
CA LEU A 81 5.30 2.18 12.80
C LEU A 81 3.94 1.52 12.63
N LEU A 82 3.92 0.31 12.08
CA LEU A 82 2.70 -0.50 11.88
C LEU A 82 2.33 -1.32 13.12
N GLY A 83 3.27 -1.51 14.06
CA GLY A 83 3.10 -2.48 15.15
C GLY A 83 3.05 -3.93 14.65
N LEU A 84 3.67 -4.20 13.51
CA LEU A 84 3.68 -5.51 12.84
C LEU A 84 5.12 -6.02 12.71
N ASP A 85 5.26 -7.32 12.49
CA ASP A 85 6.54 -7.99 12.26
C ASP A 85 6.60 -8.62 10.86
N ALA A 86 7.78 -9.13 10.48
CA ALA A 86 8.00 -9.73 9.17
C ALA A 86 7.20 -11.04 8.96
N ASP A 87 6.83 -11.74 10.04
CA ASP A 87 6.14 -13.02 10.04
C ASP A 87 4.61 -12.89 10.09
N THR A 88 4.11 -11.65 10.13
CA THR A 88 2.69 -11.33 10.17
C THR A 88 1.94 -11.98 9.00
N ASP A 89 0.78 -12.59 9.27
CA ASP A 89 -0.10 -13.11 8.22
C ASP A 89 -0.90 -11.97 7.59
N TRP A 90 -0.25 -11.23 6.70
CA TRP A 90 -0.79 -10.04 6.03
C TRP A 90 -2.15 -10.31 5.36
N HIS A 91 -2.34 -11.49 4.79
CA HIS A 91 -3.58 -11.85 4.10
C HIS A 91 -4.77 -12.04 5.04
N LYS A 92 -4.56 -12.13 6.35
CA LYS A 92 -5.62 -12.17 7.38
C LYS A 92 -5.81 -10.85 8.13
N LEU A 93 -5.01 -9.82 7.86
CA LEU A 93 -5.17 -8.52 8.52
C LEU A 93 -6.54 -7.91 8.19
N GLU A 94 -7.30 -7.55 9.21
CA GLU A 94 -8.57 -6.81 9.12
C GLU A 94 -8.40 -5.35 9.53
N GLU A 95 -7.41 -5.06 10.37
CA GLU A 95 -7.09 -3.72 10.84
C GLU A 95 -5.61 -3.60 11.23
N VAL A 96 -5.10 -2.37 11.23
CA VAL A 96 -3.77 -2.01 11.72
C VAL A 96 -3.90 -0.77 12.60
N ALA A 97 -3.56 -0.91 13.88
CA ALA A 97 -3.55 0.20 14.83
C ALA A 97 -2.31 1.08 14.62
N LEU A 98 -2.53 2.37 14.43
CA LEU A 98 -1.51 3.40 14.40
C LEU A 98 -1.63 4.25 15.67
N GLY A 99 -0.54 4.89 16.11
CA GLY A 99 -0.54 5.69 17.34
C GLY A 99 -1.58 6.84 17.42
N GLY A 100 -2.27 7.16 16.30
CA GLY A 100 -3.33 8.16 16.24
C GLY A 100 -4.63 7.72 15.57
N GLY A 101 -4.82 6.42 15.30
CA GLY A 101 -6.02 5.91 14.65
C GLY A 101 -5.87 4.46 14.18
N THR A 102 -6.84 3.94 13.43
CA THR A 102 -6.81 2.58 12.90
C THR A 102 -7.03 2.58 11.39
N ILE A 103 -6.23 1.81 10.66
CA ILE A 103 -6.50 1.50 9.27
C ILE A 103 -7.36 0.23 9.24
N ARG A 104 -8.62 0.33 8.80
CA ARG A 104 -9.46 -0.85 8.55
C ARG A 104 -9.30 -1.34 7.12
N ILE A 105 -9.23 -2.66 6.98
CA ILE A 105 -8.93 -3.37 5.73
C ILE A 105 -10.15 -4.22 5.36
N LYS A 106 -10.89 -3.79 4.34
CA LYS A 106 -12.07 -4.51 3.84
C LYS A 106 -11.77 -5.18 2.51
N ARG A 107 -11.85 -6.50 2.45
CA ARG A 107 -11.70 -7.27 1.20
C ARG A 107 -12.97 -7.16 0.35
N VAL A 108 -12.79 -7.03 -0.96
CA VAL A 108 -13.85 -7.02 -1.98
C VAL A 108 -13.45 -7.93 -3.13
N ASP A 109 -14.40 -8.31 -3.99
CA ASP A 109 -14.22 -9.35 -5.01
C ASP A 109 -12.97 -9.18 -5.90
N ASN A 110 -12.58 -7.93 -6.18
CA ASN A 110 -11.45 -7.59 -7.04
C ASN A 110 -10.42 -6.68 -6.35
N GLY A 111 -10.33 -6.70 -5.02
CA GLY A 111 -9.49 -5.72 -4.34
C GLY A 111 -9.61 -5.67 -2.82
N VAL A 112 -9.11 -4.56 -2.29
CA VAL A 112 -9.18 -4.21 -0.87
C VAL A 112 -9.44 -2.71 -0.75
N ASP A 113 -10.25 -2.33 0.24
CA ASP A 113 -10.49 -0.96 0.66
C ASP A 113 -9.84 -0.70 2.02
N PHE A 114 -9.14 0.43 2.12
CA PHE A 114 -8.50 0.89 3.35
C PHE A 114 -9.22 2.16 3.81
N ALA A 115 -9.81 2.11 5.00
CA ALA A 115 -10.45 3.26 5.63
C ALA A 115 -9.65 3.67 6.86
N LEU A 116 -9.36 4.97 7.00
CA LEU A 116 -8.73 5.51 8.20
C LEU A 116 -9.81 5.95 9.20
N GLU A 117 -9.75 5.38 10.39
CA GLU A 117 -10.58 5.76 11.53
C GLU A 117 -9.71 6.44 12.60
N ASP A 118 -10.27 7.42 13.29
CA ASP A 118 -9.65 7.99 14.49
C ASP A 118 -9.77 7.03 15.69
N ASN A 119 -9.20 7.42 16.83
CA ASN A 119 -9.26 6.63 18.06
C ASN A 119 -10.69 6.47 18.64
N GLU A 120 -11.67 7.23 18.14
CA GLU A 120 -13.08 7.10 18.50
C GLU A 120 -13.84 6.19 17.52
N GLY A 121 -13.16 5.60 16.53
CA GLY A 121 -13.75 4.74 15.51
C GLY A 121 -14.55 5.51 14.45
N LYS A 122 -14.37 6.84 14.37
CA LYS A 122 -15.01 7.67 13.35
C LYS A 122 -14.12 7.73 12.12
N SER A 123 -14.74 7.66 10.95
CA SER A 123 -14.03 7.91 9.70
C SER A 123 -13.43 9.32 9.74
N VAL A 124 -12.14 9.43 9.45
CA VAL A 124 -11.48 10.74 9.31
C VAL A 124 -12.05 11.38 8.05
N GLU A 125 -12.86 12.44 8.20
CA GLU A 125 -13.67 13.05 7.12
C GLU A 125 -12.85 13.41 5.88
N ASP A 126 -11.59 13.84 6.08
CA ASP A 126 -10.70 14.26 5.00
C ASP A 126 -9.81 13.14 4.44
N ALA A 127 -9.65 12.01 5.14
CA ALA A 127 -8.75 10.95 4.71
C ALA A 127 -9.36 10.03 3.64
N GLY A 128 -10.70 9.96 3.61
CA GLY A 128 -11.48 9.11 2.73
C GLY A 128 -11.04 7.62 2.72
N THR A 129 -11.35 6.90 1.64
CA THR A 129 -11.01 5.48 1.49
C THR A 129 -10.00 5.29 0.37
N VAL A 130 -8.86 4.67 0.67
CA VAL A 130 -7.92 4.23 -0.35
C VAL A 130 -8.42 2.91 -0.94
N LYS A 131 -8.68 2.89 -2.25
CA LYS A 131 -9.23 1.73 -2.95
C LYS A 131 -8.16 1.08 -3.78
N VAL A 132 -7.92 -0.20 -3.56
CA VAL A 132 -6.98 -1.01 -4.34
C VAL A 132 -7.76 -2.00 -5.17
N ARG A 133 -7.53 -2.01 -6.48
CA ARG A 133 -8.26 -2.87 -7.43
C ARG A 133 -7.28 -3.58 -8.34
N TRP A 134 -7.43 -4.90 -8.46
CA TRP A 134 -6.63 -5.73 -9.35
C TRP A 134 -7.50 -6.56 -10.27
N THR A 135 -6.91 -7.00 -11.37
CA THR A 135 -7.51 -7.98 -12.27
C THR A 135 -6.67 -9.25 -12.21
N ARG A 136 -7.31 -10.38 -11.90
CA ARG A 136 -6.63 -11.68 -11.98
C ARG A 136 -6.59 -12.13 -13.44
N LYS A 137 -5.49 -12.73 -13.87
CA LYS A 137 -5.44 -13.42 -15.17
C LYS A 137 -6.42 -14.59 -15.10
N LYS A 138 -7.31 -14.69 -16.10
CA LYS A 138 -8.20 -15.84 -16.28
C LYS A 138 -7.41 -17.09 -16.64
#